data_AF-A0A955Q9I0-F1
#
_entry.id   AF-A0A955Q9I0-F1
#
_cell.length_a   1.000
_cell.length_b   1.000
_cell.length_c   1.000
_cell.angle_alpha   90.00
_cell.angle_beta   90.00
_cell.angle_gamma   90.00
#
_symmetry.space_group_name_H-M   'P 1'
#
loop_
_entity.id
_entity.type
_entity.pdbx_description
1 polymer ?
#
loop_
_entity_poly.entity_id
_entity_poly.type
_entity_poly.pdbx_seq_one_letter_code
_entity_poly.pdbx_strand_id
1 'polypeptide(L)' 'GAPQIKKNLIEAGVQIVGADGLLQEREAELLRAIADTLDCPIPPFVADSEATGDAS' A
#
# COMPACT_ATOMS: atom_id res chain seq x y z
N GLY A 1 -11.07 19.83 -3.29
CA GLY A 1 -11.19 19.22 -4.63
C GLY A 1 -10.12 18.17 -4.87
N ALA A 2 -8.85 18.56 -4.96
CA ALA A 2 -7.74 17.67 -5.36
C ALA A 2 -7.21 16.66 -4.30
N PRO A 3 -7.17 16.94 -2.99
CA PRO A 3 -6.54 16.02 -2.01
C PRO A 3 -7.24 14.66 -1.91
N GLN A 4 -8.57 14.65 -2.00
CA GLN A 4 -9.37 13.43 -1.91
C GLN A 4 -9.16 12.51 -3.11
N ILE A 5 -9.04 13.07 -4.32
CA ILE A 5 -8.83 12.29 -5.54
C ILE A 5 -7.46 11.60 -5.50
N LYS A 6 -6.42 12.33 -5.07
CA LYS A 6 -5.08 11.76 -4.92
C LYS A 6 -5.06 10.62 -3.89
N LYS A 7 -5.74 10.80 -2.75
CA LYS A 7 -5.89 9.76 -1.73
C LYS A 7 -6.59 8.52 -2.28
N ASN A 8 -7.74 8.69 -2.94
CA ASN A 8 -8.50 7.59 -3.51
C ASN A 8 -7.69 6.81 -4.58
N LEU A 9 -6.86 7.51 -5.36
CA LEU A 9 -5.98 6.88 -6.34
C LEU A 9 -4.93 5.99 -5.66
N ILE A 10 -4.29 6.48 -4.59
CA ILE A 10 -3.31 5.70 -3.83
C ILE A 10 -3.96 4.48 -3.16
N GLU A 11 -5.13 4.64 -2.56
CA GLU A 11 -5.88 3.53 -1.95
C GLU A 11 -6.28 2.47 -2.97
N ALA A 12 -6.76 2.88 -4.16
CA ALA A 12 -7.05 1.96 -5.25
C ALA A 12 -5.78 1.25 -5.75
N GLY A 13 -4.67 1.98 -5.83
CA GLY A 13 -3.36 1.43 -6.16
C GLY A 13 -2.98 0.28 -5.23
N VAL A 14 -3.05 0.50 -3.91
CA VAL A 14 -2.80 -0.52 -2.86
C VAL A 14 -3.66 -1.75 -3.05
N GLN A 15 -4.97 -1.59 -3.28
CA GLN A 15 -5.87 -2.73 -3.47
C GLN A 15 -5.53 -3.55 -4.70
N ILE A 16 -5.09 -2.90 -5.78
CA ILE A 16 -4.71 -3.58 -7.03
C ILE A 16 -3.39 -4.33 -6.84
N VAL A 17 -2.37 -3.68 -6.25
CA VAL A 17 -1.05 -4.30 -6.06
C VAL A 17 -1.05 -5.38 -4.97
N GLY A 18 -2.00 -5.34 -4.03
CA GLY A 18 -2.18 -6.36 -2.99
C GLY A 18 -3.31 -7.36 -3.29
N ALA A 19 -3.85 -7.38 -4.51
CA ALA A 19 -5.04 -8.18 -4.84
C ALA A 19 -4.81 -9.70 -4.71
N ASP A 20 -3.57 -10.15 -4.81
CA ASP A 20 -3.14 -11.54 -4.62
C ASP A 20 -2.77 -11.86 -3.16
N GLY A 21 -2.91 -10.88 -2.26
CA GLY A 21 -2.55 -10.98 -0.85
C GLY A 21 -1.05 -10.89 -0.57
N LEU A 22 -0.21 -10.64 -1.59
CA LEU A 22 1.24 -10.58 -1.47
C LEU A 22 1.78 -9.33 -2.15
N LEU A 23 1.99 -8.27 -1.37
CA LEU A 23 2.64 -7.09 -1.90
C LEU A 23 4.15 -7.33 -2.09
N GLN A 24 4.61 -7.37 -3.34
CA GLN A 24 6.04 -7.53 -3.62
C GLN A 24 6.81 -6.24 -3.32
N GLU A 25 8.09 -6.37 -2.96
CA GLU A 25 8.98 -5.22 -2.71
C GLU A 25 8.99 -4.23 -3.89
N ARG A 26 9.03 -4.76 -5.13
CA ARG A 26 8.98 -3.96 -6.35
C ARG A 26 7.66 -3.19 -6.51
N GLU A 27 6.55 -3.76 -6.08
CA GLU A 27 5.24 -3.12 -6.17
C GLU A 27 5.08 -2.05 -5.09
N ALA A 28 5.62 -2.29 -3.89
CA ALA A 28 5.72 -1.30 -2.83
C ALA A 28 6.59 -0.10 -3.24
N GLU A 29 7.73 -0.33 -3.90
CA GLU A 29 8.58 0.73 -4.45
C GLU A 29 7.90 1.51 -5.57
N LEU A 30 7.21 0.82 -6.49
CA LEU A 30 6.45 1.47 -7.55
C LEU A 30 5.35 2.36 -6.96
N LEU A 31 4.62 1.87 -5.96
CA LEU A 31 3.58 2.63 -5.28
C LEU A 31 4.16 3.83 -4.52
N ARG A 32 5.37 3.71 -3.97
CA ARG A 32 6.09 4.81 -3.33
C ARG A 32 6.46 5.91 -4.32
N ALA A 33 6.95 5.55 -5.49
CA ALA A 33 7.26 6.51 -6.55
C ALA A 33 6.01 7.27 -7.01
N ILE A 34 4.85 6.60 -7.08
CA ILE A 34 3.57 7.24 -7.41
C ILE A 34 3.15 8.20 -6.30
N ALA A 35 3.24 7.77 -5.03
CA ALA A 35 2.90 8.61 -3.87
C ALA A 35 3.76 9.87 -3.78
N ASP A 36 5.08 9.72 -3.97
CA ASP A 36 6.04 10.83 -4.01
C ASP A 36 5.74 11.79 -5.17
N THR A 37 5.41 11.27 -6.36
CA THR A 37 5.03 12.11 -7.51
C THR A 37 3.76 12.93 -7.26
N LEU A 38 2.85 12.43 -6.42
CA LEU A 38 1.58 13.08 -6.11
C LEU A 38 1.65 13.99 -4.88
N ASP A 39 2.81 14.12 -4.22
CA ASP A 39 2.97 14.76 -2.91
C ASP A 39 2.01 14.15 -1.87
N CYS A 40 1.93 12.82 -1.84
CA CYS A 40 1.05 12.07 -0.94
C CYS A 40 1.88 11.11 -0.10
N PRO A 41 1.57 10.94 1.20
CA PRO A 41 2.22 9.92 2.00
C PRO A 41 1.79 8.53 1.53
N ILE A 42 2.73 7.58 1.53
CA ILE A 42 2.41 6.17 1.28
C ILE A 42 1.63 5.62 2.48
N PRO A 43 0.50 4.91 2.26
CA PRO A 43 -0.20 4.26 3.35
C PRO A 43 0.66 3.14 3.96
N PRO A 44 0.56 2.89 5.27
CA PRO A 44 1.21 1.75 5.89
C PRO A 44 0.67 0.45 5.28
N PHE A 45 1.57 -0.39 4.78
CA PHE A 45 1.22 -1.73 4.36
C PHE A 45 1.00 -2.56 5.61
N VAL A 46 -0.26 -2.76 5.99
CA VAL A 46 -0.60 -3.74 7.01
C VAL A 46 -0.35 -5.09 6.34
N ALA A 47 0.82 -5.68 6.58
CA ALA A 47 0.93 -7.12 6.45
C ALA A 47 -0.04 -7.67 7.50
N ASP A 48 -1.19 -8.18 7.07
CA ASP A 48 -2.07 -8.98 7.92
C ASP A 48 -1.33 -10.29 8.28
N SER A 49 -0.30 -10.16 9.11
CA SER A 49 0.31 -11.27 9.83
C SER A 49 -0.53 -11.51 11.08
N GLU A 50 -1.75 -12.03 10.92
CA GLU A 50 -2.28 -12.91 11.96
C GLU A 50 -1.59 -14.28 11.82
N ALA A 51 -0.44 -14.41 12.46
CA ALA A 51 -0.07 -15.61 13.20
C ALA A 51 1.22 -15.31 13.98
N THR A 52 1.05 -14.61 15.10
CA THR A 52 1.75 -15.03 16.30
C THR A 52 1.36 -16.48 16.56
N GLY A 53 2.08 -17.42 15.94
CA GLY A 53 2.20 -18.77 16.45
C GLY A 53 3.07 -18.66 17.68
N ASP A 54 2.41 -18.54 18.83
CA ASP A 54 2.99 -18.52 20.15
C ASP A 54 4.08 -19.58 20.30
N ALA A 55 5.14 -19.18 21.00
CA ALA A 55 6.15 -20.08 21.50
C ALA A 55 5.50 -21.14 22.41
N SER A 56 5.72 -22.42 22.12
CA SER A 56 5.92 -23.45 23.15
C SER A 56 6.57 -24.70 22.59
#